data_AF-A0A101WJS4-F1
#
_entry.id   AF-A0A101WJS4-F1
#
_cell.length_a   1.000
_cell.length_b   1.000
_cell.length_c   1.000
_cell.angle_alpha   90.00
_cell.angle_beta   90.00
_cell.angle_gamma   90.00
#
_symmetry.space_group_name_H-M   'P 1'
#
loop_
_entity.id
_entity.type
_entity.pdbx_description
1 polymer ?
#
loop_
_entity_poly.entity_id
_entity_poly.type
_entity_poly.pdbx_seq_one_letter_code
_entity_poly.pdbx_strand_id
1 'polypeptide(L)'
;MKKLSRENFNKLNENFLYKKAPEPGQEHSRNWTYKCVKNEIRGTASMLETSLTGVEILEMVMPSTEVTDENINEFEKVFDFSEVKQICEFQVDEYDEKDVIHIPTCTKRWREECWWIKNGTEKSTDKLIKKTRGLIERYGKAFKANTDYLIKLLKEKGEEKMEGIIGQQQIDELKDVIVILQQIDSKLFFEEIANIQEKVSKLEKQ
;
A
#
# COMPACT_ATOMS: atom_id res chain seq x y z
N MET A 1 16.05 -36.58 -16.71
CA MET A 1 16.06 -35.21 -16.16
C MET A 1 17.35 -35.01 -15.40
N LYS A 2 18.09 -33.94 -15.67
CA LYS A 2 19.28 -33.61 -14.89
C LYS A 2 18.83 -32.95 -13.59
N LYS A 3 19.36 -33.46 -12.48
CA LYS A 3 18.88 -33.15 -11.13
C LYS A 3 19.58 -31.90 -10.59
N LEU A 4 18.88 -31.07 -9.82
CA LEU A 4 19.47 -29.99 -9.04
C LEU A 4 20.26 -30.59 -7.85
N SER A 5 21.54 -30.26 -7.74
CA SER A 5 22.36 -30.67 -6.59
C SER A 5 21.86 -30.02 -5.30
N ARG A 6 22.11 -30.66 -4.15
CA ARG A 6 21.73 -30.10 -2.84
C ARG A 6 22.45 -28.78 -2.56
N GLU A 7 23.70 -28.64 -3.00
CA GLU A 7 24.46 -27.40 -2.86
C GLU A 7 23.77 -26.23 -3.59
N ASN A 8 23.40 -26.43 -4.86
CA ASN A 8 22.72 -25.39 -5.63
C ASN A 8 21.27 -25.16 -5.17
N PHE A 9 20.57 -26.21 -4.77
CA PHE A 9 19.25 -26.09 -4.13
C PHE A 9 19.29 -25.17 -2.89
N ASN A 10 20.36 -25.25 -2.08
CA ASN A 10 20.53 -24.42 -0.90
C ASN A 10 20.88 -22.96 -1.23
N LYS A 11 21.48 -22.68 -2.40
CA LYS A 11 21.78 -21.30 -2.84
C LYS A 11 20.53 -20.50 -3.21
N LEU A 12 19.48 -21.19 -3.66
CA LEU A 12 18.22 -20.56 -3.99
C LEU A 12 17.51 -20.06 -2.72
N ASN A 13 16.83 -18.93 -2.81
CA ASN A 13 16.08 -18.31 -1.72
C ASN A 13 14.71 -17.84 -2.22
N GLU A 14 13.65 -18.25 -1.53
CA GLU A 14 12.25 -17.93 -1.86
C GLU A 14 11.89 -16.48 -1.55
N ASN A 15 12.70 -15.80 -0.72
CA ASN A 15 12.56 -14.36 -0.44
C ASN A 15 13.25 -13.46 -1.47
N PHE A 16 13.87 -14.00 -2.52
CA PHE A 16 14.54 -13.19 -3.53
C PHE A 16 13.69 -13.04 -4.79
N LEU A 17 13.87 -11.92 -5.47
CA LEU A 17 13.45 -11.74 -6.85
C LEU A 17 14.64 -12.02 -7.76
N TYR A 18 14.44 -12.90 -8.73
CA TYR A 18 15.44 -13.23 -9.73
C TYR A 18 15.09 -12.61 -11.07
N LYS A 19 16.07 -12.42 -11.94
CA LYS A 19 15.89 -12.00 -13.33
C LYS A 19 16.61 -12.98 -14.24
N LYS A 20 16.01 -13.30 -15.38
CA LYS A 20 16.62 -14.07 -16.46
C LYS A 20 16.56 -13.26 -17.75
N ALA A 21 17.58 -13.37 -18.60
CA ALA A 21 17.57 -12.75 -19.91
C ALA A 21 16.45 -13.35 -20.81
N PRO A 22 15.76 -12.54 -21.63
CA PRO A 22 14.77 -13.05 -22.56
C PRO A 22 15.39 -14.02 -23.54
N GLU A 23 14.65 -15.09 -23.89
CA GLU A 23 15.04 -15.91 -25.04
C GLU A 23 14.86 -15.11 -26.34
N PRO A 24 15.72 -15.34 -27.36
CA PRO A 24 15.58 -14.68 -28.65
C PRO A 24 14.17 -14.87 -29.24
N GLY A 25 13.51 -13.76 -29.59
CA GLY A 25 12.14 -13.78 -30.11
C GLY A 25 11.04 -13.56 -29.07
N GLN A 26 11.36 -13.46 -27.78
CA GLN A 26 10.40 -13.12 -26.73
C GLN A 26 10.48 -11.66 -26.24
N GLU A 27 11.07 -10.76 -27.02
CA GLU A 27 11.40 -9.37 -26.64
C GLU A 27 10.21 -8.51 -26.12
N HIS A 28 8.97 -8.98 -26.28
CA HIS A 28 7.75 -8.28 -25.87
C HIS A 28 7.28 -8.54 -24.44
N SER A 29 7.80 -9.56 -23.73
CA SER A 29 7.51 -9.72 -22.30
C SER A 29 8.29 -8.67 -21.53
N ARG A 30 7.60 -7.83 -20.75
CA ARG A 30 8.24 -6.65 -20.11
C ARG A 30 8.72 -6.92 -18.68
N ASN A 31 8.32 -8.04 -18.07
CA ASN A 31 8.57 -8.32 -16.64
C ASN A 31 9.23 -9.71 -16.47
N TRP A 32 10.53 -9.77 -16.72
CA TRP A 32 11.37 -10.97 -16.63
C TRP A 32 11.85 -11.29 -15.21
N THR A 33 10.98 -11.07 -14.24
CA THR A 33 11.31 -11.33 -12.84
C THR A 33 10.64 -12.61 -12.39
N TYR A 34 11.33 -13.36 -11.54
CA TYR A 34 10.92 -14.68 -11.10
C TYR A 34 11.00 -14.79 -9.58
N LYS A 35 10.04 -15.49 -8.98
CA LYS A 35 10.13 -15.95 -7.60
C LYS A 35 10.52 -17.42 -7.57
N CYS A 36 11.41 -17.78 -6.66
CA CYS A 36 11.75 -19.18 -6.44
C CYS A 36 10.70 -19.83 -5.55
N VAL A 37 10.29 -21.05 -5.91
CA VAL A 37 9.47 -21.93 -5.06
C VAL A 37 10.21 -23.25 -4.91
N LYS A 38 10.35 -23.73 -3.68
CA LYS A 38 11.04 -24.97 -3.36
C LYS A 38 10.06 -26.08 -2.99
N ASN A 39 10.33 -27.28 -3.48
CA ASN A 39 9.74 -28.51 -3.00
C ASN A 39 10.80 -29.30 -2.23
N GLU A 40 10.84 -29.11 -0.92
CA GLU A 40 11.83 -29.76 -0.04
C GLU A 40 11.74 -31.28 -0.06
N ILE A 41 10.52 -31.84 -0.20
CA ILE A 41 10.30 -33.30 -0.22
C ILE A 41 10.97 -33.92 -1.45
N ARG A 42 10.83 -33.27 -2.61
CA ARG A 42 11.40 -33.73 -3.88
C ARG A 42 12.84 -33.24 -4.11
N GLY A 43 13.30 -32.25 -3.34
CA GLY A 43 14.58 -31.57 -3.55
C GLY A 43 14.63 -30.82 -4.88
N THR A 44 13.49 -30.32 -5.36
CA THR A 44 13.36 -29.59 -6.63
C THR A 44 12.97 -28.15 -6.38
N ALA A 45 13.38 -27.24 -7.25
CA ALA A 45 12.99 -25.83 -7.18
C ALA A 45 12.52 -25.36 -8.55
N SER A 46 11.62 -24.39 -8.56
CA SER A 46 11.10 -23.78 -9.79
C SER A 46 11.13 -22.27 -9.71
N MET A 47 11.37 -21.61 -10.84
CA MET A 47 11.30 -20.16 -11.00
C MET A 47 9.97 -19.80 -11.63
N LEU A 48 9.10 -19.14 -10.87
CA LEU A 48 7.76 -18.73 -11.28
C LEU A 48 7.80 -17.29 -11.78
N GLU A 49 7.33 -17.06 -13.01
CA GLU A 49 7.32 -15.73 -13.61
C GLU A 49 6.35 -14.78 -12.90
N THR A 50 6.81 -13.62 -12.43
CA THR A 50 5.97 -12.69 -11.67
C THR A 50 5.09 -11.82 -12.56
N SER A 51 5.22 -11.89 -13.89
CA SER A 51 4.37 -11.12 -14.80
C SER A 51 2.91 -11.60 -14.79
N LEU A 52 2.59 -12.76 -14.23
CA LEU A 52 1.22 -13.31 -14.22
C LEU A 52 0.59 -13.37 -12.82
N THR A 53 1.26 -12.84 -11.80
CA THR A 53 0.78 -12.85 -10.40
C THR A 53 -0.20 -11.72 -10.16
N GLY A 54 -1.41 -11.90 -10.66
CA GLY A 54 -2.54 -10.99 -10.45
C GLY A 54 -3.84 -11.74 -10.23
N VAL A 55 -3.81 -12.98 -9.79
CA VAL A 55 -4.97 -13.73 -9.30
C VAL A 55 -4.40 -14.72 -8.29
N GLU A 56 -5.18 -15.12 -7.29
CA GLU A 56 -5.01 -16.39 -6.56
C GLU A 56 -5.06 -17.57 -7.55
N ILE A 57 -4.13 -17.63 -8.50
CA ILE A 57 -3.95 -18.76 -9.38
C ILE A 57 -3.21 -19.74 -8.50
N LEU A 58 -4.00 -20.64 -7.91
CA LEU A 58 -3.61 -22.01 -7.58
C LEU A 58 -2.34 -22.38 -8.36
N GLU A 59 -1.31 -22.85 -7.67
CA GLU A 59 0.07 -23.17 -8.12
C GLU A 59 0.19 -24.05 -9.39
N MET A 60 -0.90 -24.30 -10.12
CA MET A 60 -1.07 -25.29 -11.18
C MET A 60 -0.91 -24.76 -12.61
N VAL A 61 -0.90 -23.44 -12.91
CA VAL A 61 -0.87 -22.95 -14.32
C VAL A 61 0.07 -21.77 -14.58
N MET A 62 0.91 -21.38 -13.62
CA MET A 62 1.90 -20.34 -13.90
C MET A 62 3.04 -20.90 -14.75
N PRO A 63 3.51 -20.16 -15.78
CA PRO A 63 4.78 -20.46 -16.44
C PRO A 63 5.87 -20.55 -15.39
N SER A 64 6.44 -21.74 -15.27
CA SER A 64 7.53 -22.00 -14.35
C SER A 64 8.62 -22.76 -15.08
N THR A 65 9.86 -22.44 -14.73
CA THR A 65 11.03 -23.16 -15.21
C THR A 65 11.59 -23.96 -14.04
N GLU A 66 11.66 -25.28 -14.16
CA GLU A 66 12.35 -26.11 -13.17
C GLU A 66 13.85 -25.77 -13.18
N VAL A 67 14.40 -25.53 -11.99
CA VAL A 67 15.81 -25.19 -11.80
C VAL A 67 16.62 -26.48 -11.71
N THR A 68 17.73 -26.51 -12.44
CA THR A 68 18.71 -27.59 -12.50
C THR A 68 20.10 -26.99 -12.32
N ASP A 69 21.11 -27.85 -12.10
CA ASP A 69 22.50 -27.37 -12.02
C ASP A 69 22.97 -26.69 -13.32
N GLU A 70 22.33 -26.96 -14.46
CA GLU A 70 22.73 -26.39 -15.76
C GLU A 70 22.18 -24.99 -15.99
N ASN A 71 20.97 -24.71 -15.49
CA ASN A 71 20.27 -23.45 -15.73
C ASN A 71 20.21 -22.51 -14.52
N ILE A 72 20.67 -22.94 -13.33
CA ILE A 72 20.61 -22.09 -12.12
C ILE A 72 21.32 -20.75 -12.32
N ASN A 73 22.43 -20.74 -13.06
CA ASN A 73 23.21 -19.53 -13.31
C ASN A 73 22.55 -18.59 -14.34
N GLU A 74 21.43 -18.98 -14.95
CA GLU A 74 20.64 -18.09 -15.82
C GLU A 74 19.76 -17.13 -15.02
N PHE A 75 19.60 -17.37 -13.71
CA PHE A 75 18.76 -16.58 -12.81
C PHE A 75 19.63 -15.74 -11.88
N GLU A 76 19.66 -14.43 -12.12
CA GLU A 76 20.41 -13.46 -11.31
C GLU A 76 19.53 -12.89 -10.20
N LYS A 77 20.01 -12.86 -8.94
CA LYS A 77 19.33 -12.15 -7.85
C LYS A 77 19.33 -10.65 -8.15
N VAL A 78 18.14 -10.04 -8.23
CA VAL A 78 17.99 -8.59 -8.42
C VAL A 78 17.35 -7.87 -7.24
N PHE A 79 16.69 -8.61 -6.34
CA PHE A 79 16.05 -8.02 -5.16
C PHE A 79 15.93 -9.01 -3.99
N ASP A 80 15.91 -8.47 -2.77
CA ASP A 80 15.80 -9.24 -1.52
C ASP A 80 14.59 -8.73 -0.72
N PHE A 81 13.50 -9.51 -0.68
CA PHE A 81 12.30 -9.13 0.05
C PHE A 81 12.48 -9.20 1.57
N SER A 82 13.53 -9.86 2.08
CA SER A 82 13.78 -9.94 3.52
C SER A 82 14.34 -8.63 4.11
N GLU A 83 14.89 -7.76 3.26
CA GLU A 83 15.48 -6.48 3.66
C GLU A 83 14.50 -5.31 3.56
N VAL A 84 13.28 -5.57 3.08
CA VAL A 84 12.27 -4.55 2.83
C VAL A 84 10.91 -4.93 3.41
N LYS A 85 10.03 -3.94 3.51
CA LYS A 85 8.61 -4.12 3.78
C LYS A 85 7.79 -3.46 2.66
N GLN A 86 6.68 -4.10 2.31
CA GLN A 86 5.72 -3.53 1.36
C GLN A 86 4.98 -2.36 2.03
N ILE A 87 4.70 -1.33 1.25
CA ILE A 87 3.84 -0.21 1.64
C ILE A 87 2.74 -0.02 0.60
N CYS A 88 1.62 0.55 1.03
CA CYS A 88 0.54 0.88 0.10
C CYS A 88 0.87 2.15 -0.69
N GLU A 89 0.30 2.31 -1.88
CA GLU A 89 0.47 3.50 -2.73
C GLU A 89 0.20 4.81 -1.97
N PHE A 90 -0.86 4.83 -1.15
CA PHE A 90 -1.22 6.01 -0.36
C PHE A 90 -0.19 6.37 0.72
N GLN A 91 0.80 5.52 1.00
CA GLN A 91 1.87 5.79 1.97
C GLN A 91 3.17 6.25 1.31
N VAL A 92 3.28 6.15 -0.02
CA VAL A 92 4.51 6.49 -0.77
C VAL A 92 4.93 7.94 -0.52
N ASP A 93 3.97 8.86 -0.44
CA ASP A 93 4.21 10.27 -0.18
C ASP A 93 4.63 10.59 1.26
N GLU A 94 4.63 9.61 2.17
CA GLU A 94 5.07 9.75 3.56
C GLU A 94 6.57 9.50 3.75
N TYR A 95 7.25 8.93 2.74
CA TYR A 95 8.68 8.59 2.78
C TYR A 95 9.48 9.43 1.78
N ASP A 96 10.80 9.54 1.98
CA ASP A 96 11.68 10.18 1.00
C ASP A 96 11.77 9.33 -0.28
N GLU A 97 11.81 9.99 -1.44
CA GLU A 97 11.75 9.31 -2.75
C GLU A 97 12.90 8.31 -2.94
N LYS A 98 14.09 8.65 -2.44
CA LYS A 98 15.28 7.78 -2.46
C LYS A 98 15.11 6.47 -1.67
N ASP A 99 14.19 6.44 -0.71
CA ASP A 99 13.98 5.31 0.20
C ASP A 99 12.82 4.42 -0.27
N VAL A 100 12.09 4.87 -1.29
CA VAL A 100 10.98 4.14 -1.91
C VAL A 100 11.47 3.40 -3.14
N ILE A 101 11.19 2.10 -3.17
CA ILE A 101 11.56 1.20 -4.26
C ILE A 101 10.28 0.74 -4.94
N HIS A 102 10.16 1.03 -6.23
CA HIS A 102 9.06 0.54 -7.05
C HIS A 102 9.51 -0.71 -7.81
N ILE A 103 8.83 -1.82 -7.58
CA ILE A 103 9.04 -3.03 -8.38
C ILE A 103 7.74 -3.32 -9.13
N PRO A 104 7.72 -3.25 -10.46
CA PRO A 104 6.54 -3.56 -11.26
C PRO A 104 6.34 -5.08 -11.36
N THR A 105 6.17 -5.76 -10.22
CA THR A 105 5.86 -7.20 -10.14
C THR A 105 4.40 -7.51 -10.46
N CYS A 106 3.59 -6.50 -10.78
CA CYS A 106 2.14 -6.58 -10.69
C CYS A 106 1.56 -6.27 -12.08
N THR A 107 0.93 -7.27 -12.73
CA THR A 107 0.24 -7.04 -14.00
C THR A 107 -1.14 -6.43 -13.78
N LYS A 108 -1.56 -5.68 -14.81
CA LYS A 108 -2.71 -4.77 -14.96
C LYS A 108 -4.09 -5.18 -14.40
N ARG A 109 -4.25 -6.32 -13.71
CA ARG A 109 -5.54 -6.75 -13.14
C ARG A 109 -5.77 -6.39 -11.68
N TRP A 110 -4.72 -6.13 -10.88
CA TRP A 110 -4.89 -5.51 -9.56
C TRP A 110 -4.03 -4.26 -9.48
N ARG A 111 -4.69 -3.13 -9.22
CA ARG A 111 -4.13 -1.77 -9.19
C ARG A 111 -3.32 -1.54 -7.91
N GLU A 112 -2.51 -2.50 -7.53
CA GLU A 112 -1.60 -2.34 -6.40
C GLU A 112 -0.22 -2.27 -7.01
N GLU A 113 0.21 -1.05 -7.31
CA GLU A 113 1.62 -0.80 -7.55
C GLU A 113 2.39 -1.28 -6.32
N CYS A 114 3.43 -2.06 -6.56
CA CYS A 114 4.11 -2.81 -5.53
C CYS A 114 5.32 -1.98 -5.05
N TRP A 115 5.04 -1.14 -4.06
CA TRP A 115 5.98 -0.21 -3.44
C TRP A 115 6.62 -0.82 -2.19
N TRP A 116 7.92 -0.65 -2.05
CA TRP A 116 8.73 -1.23 -0.98
C TRP A 116 9.62 -0.18 -0.35
N ILE A 117 9.92 -0.33 0.93
CA ILE A 117 10.94 0.47 1.63
C ILE A 117 11.85 -0.45 2.43
N LYS A 118 13.09 -0.03 2.67
CA LYS A 118 14.00 -0.79 3.53
C LYS A 118 13.43 -0.94 4.94
N ASN A 119 13.74 -2.07 5.57
CA ASN A 119 13.40 -2.29 6.96
C ASN A 119 14.07 -1.23 7.83
N GLY A 120 13.29 -0.63 8.73
CA GLY A 120 13.74 0.48 9.58
C GLY A 120 13.69 1.87 8.92
N THR A 121 13.31 2.00 7.65
CA THR A 121 13.09 3.33 7.05
C THR A 121 11.97 4.06 7.79
N GLU A 122 12.30 5.24 8.30
CA GLU A 122 11.37 6.15 8.98
C GLU A 122 10.63 7.03 7.97
N LYS A 123 9.41 7.44 8.33
CA LYS A 123 8.65 8.41 7.54
C LYS A 123 9.27 9.79 7.67
N SER A 124 9.18 10.59 6.62
CA SER A 124 9.65 11.97 6.64
C SER A 124 8.68 12.83 7.43
N THR A 125 9.15 13.42 8.53
CA THR A 125 8.34 14.31 9.38
C THR A 125 7.75 15.47 8.58
N ASP A 126 8.54 16.09 7.71
CA ASP A 126 8.08 17.23 6.89
C ASP A 126 6.98 16.82 5.91
N LYS A 127 7.12 15.63 5.28
CA LYS A 127 6.10 15.10 4.37
C LYS A 127 4.82 14.75 5.11
N LEU A 128 4.92 14.17 6.31
CA LEU A 128 3.77 13.91 7.17
C LEU A 128 3.05 15.20 7.56
N ILE A 129 3.78 16.24 7.98
CA ILE A 129 3.21 17.55 8.29
C ILE A 129 2.48 18.12 7.07
N LYS A 130 3.11 18.06 5.89
CA LYS A 130 2.51 18.56 4.63
C LYS A 130 1.24 17.79 4.27
N LYS A 131 1.27 16.46 4.38
CA LYS A 131 0.11 15.59 4.12
C LYS A 131 -1.04 15.91 5.06
N THR A 132 -0.77 16.01 6.36
CA THR A 132 -1.75 16.38 7.38
C THR A 132 -2.34 17.76 7.13
N ARG A 133 -1.53 18.77 6.81
CA ARG A 133 -2.03 20.11 6.41
C ARG A 133 -2.96 20.03 5.20
N GLY A 134 -2.57 19.28 4.17
CA GLY A 134 -3.41 19.07 2.99
C GLY A 134 -4.75 18.38 3.31
N LEU A 135 -4.75 17.42 4.23
CA LEU A 135 -5.98 16.78 4.71
C LEU A 135 -6.86 17.76 5.49
N ILE A 136 -6.28 18.52 6.43
CA ILE A 136 -7.00 19.55 7.20
C ILE A 136 -7.66 20.58 6.27
N GLU A 137 -6.92 21.08 5.28
CA GLU A 137 -7.48 22.02 4.31
C GLU A 137 -8.59 21.41 3.46
N ARG A 138 -8.43 20.15 3.02
CA ARG A 138 -9.42 19.44 2.20
C ARG A 138 -10.70 19.20 3.01
N TYR A 139 -10.58 18.64 4.21
CA TYR A 139 -11.72 18.36 5.07
C TYR A 139 -12.36 19.64 5.60
N GLY A 140 -11.57 20.66 5.94
CA GLY A 140 -12.09 21.97 6.33
C GLY A 140 -12.90 22.64 5.21
N LYS A 141 -12.43 22.57 3.96
CA LYS A 141 -13.19 23.05 2.79
C LYS A 141 -14.46 22.24 2.55
N ALA A 142 -14.38 20.91 2.64
CA ALA A 142 -15.54 20.03 2.47
C ALA A 142 -16.61 20.27 3.54
N PHE A 143 -16.17 20.42 4.80
CA PHE A 143 -17.03 20.77 5.92
C PHE A 143 -17.73 22.10 5.68
N LYS A 144 -16.98 23.15 5.33
CA LYS A 144 -17.56 24.47 5.03
C LYS A 144 -18.55 24.42 3.87
N ALA A 145 -18.21 23.74 2.78
CA ALA A 145 -19.11 23.61 1.62
C ALA A 145 -20.42 22.88 1.98
N ASN A 146 -20.34 21.83 2.80
CA ASN A 146 -21.50 21.12 3.31
C ASN A 146 -22.34 22.00 4.25
N THR A 147 -21.71 22.77 5.14
CA THR A 147 -22.40 23.73 6.01
C THR A 147 -23.10 24.83 5.20
N ASP A 148 -22.42 25.41 4.22
CA ASP A 148 -22.98 26.47 3.35
C ASP A 148 -24.18 25.94 2.53
N TYR A 149 -24.09 24.68 2.06
CA TYR A 149 -25.20 24.00 1.37
C TYR A 149 -26.40 23.76 2.30
N LEU A 150 -26.17 23.32 3.54
CA LEU A 150 -27.22 23.13 4.54
C LEU A 150 -27.89 24.46 4.92
N ILE A 151 -27.11 25.54 5.11
CA ILE A 151 -27.63 26.89 5.37
C ILE A 151 -28.49 27.37 4.20
N LYS A 152 -28.06 27.12 2.96
CA LYS A 152 -28.83 27.46 1.76
C LYS A 152 -30.16 26.69 1.72
N LEU A 153 -30.13 25.39 1.96
CA LEU A 153 -31.34 24.56 2.05
C LEU A 153 -32.31 25.02 3.14
N LEU A 154 -31.79 25.38 4.32
CA LEU A 154 -32.60 25.92 5.43
C LEU A 154 -33.29 27.24 5.04
N LYS A 155 -32.59 28.12 4.33
CA LYS A 155 -33.14 29.39 3.83
C LYS A 155 -34.16 29.20 2.70
N GLU A 156 -33.97 28.19 1.85
CA GLU A 156 -34.84 27.91 0.70
C GLU A 156 -36.10 27.12 1.05
N LYS A 157 -36.03 26.26 2.08
CA LYS A 157 -37.13 25.35 2.45
C LYS A 157 -37.91 25.75 3.70
N GLY A 158 -37.45 26.77 4.44
CA GLY A 158 -38.17 27.34 5.58
C GLY A 158 -38.44 26.33 6.69
N GLU A 159 -37.50 26.20 7.63
CA GLU A 159 -37.54 25.60 8.99
C GLU A 159 -38.29 24.28 9.29
N GLU A 160 -39.16 23.75 8.43
CA GLU A 160 -39.92 22.55 8.72
C GLU A 160 -39.24 21.32 8.11
N LYS A 161 -38.61 20.54 9.00
CA LYS A 161 -38.12 19.15 8.85
C LYS A 161 -36.69 18.96 8.37
N MET A 162 -35.71 19.25 9.23
CA MET A 162 -34.36 18.65 9.15
C MET A 162 -33.87 18.01 10.46
N GLU A 163 -34.76 17.72 11.41
CA GLU A 163 -34.44 16.78 12.49
C GLU A 163 -34.56 15.35 11.95
N GLY A 164 -33.44 14.66 11.74
CA GLY A 164 -33.45 13.20 11.61
C GLY A 164 -32.56 12.54 10.56
N ILE A 165 -31.83 13.27 9.69
CA ILE A 165 -31.08 12.61 8.59
C ILE A 165 -29.55 12.75 8.72
N ILE A 166 -29.03 13.70 9.49
CA ILE A 166 -27.61 14.11 9.36
C ILE A 166 -26.78 13.93 10.65
N GLY A 167 -27.40 13.67 11.80
CA GLY A 167 -26.74 13.71 13.11
C GLY A 167 -25.66 12.64 13.35
N GLN A 168 -25.97 11.36 13.19
CA GLN A 168 -25.13 10.32 13.80
C GLN A 168 -23.85 9.98 13.01
N GLN A 169 -23.96 9.82 11.69
CA GLN A 169 -22.83 9.40 10.86
C GLN A 169 -21.72 10.45 10.81
N GLN A 170 -22.09 11.74 10.82
CA GLN A 170 -21.13 12.85 10.83
C GLN A 170 -20.49 13.04 12.21
N ILE A 171 -21.21 12.72 13.30
CA ILE A 171 -20.64 12.68 14.65
C ILE A 171 -19.61 11.54 14.77
N ASP A 172 -19.89 10.39 14.18
CA ASP A 172 -18.97 9.25 14.21
C ASP A 172 -17.69 9.53 13.40
N GLU A 173 -17.81 10.15 12.22
CA GLU A 173 -16.65 10.58 11.42
C GLU A 173 -15.78 11.63 12.15
N LEU A 174 -16.40 12.56 12.91
CA LEU A 174 -15.67 13.53 13.72
C LEU A 174 -14.97 12.90 14.93
N LYS A 175 -15.54 11.86 15.53
CA LYS A 175 -14.91 11.11 16.63
C LYS A 175 -13.64 10.39 16.16
N ASP A 176 -13.67 9.81 14.96
CA ASP A 176 -12.49 9.15 14.37
C ASP A 176 -11.34 10.14 14.12
N VAL A 177 -11.66 11.34 13.64
CA VAL A 177 -10.68 12.43 13.45
C VAL A 177 -10.06 12.84 14.80
N ILE A 178 -10.84 12.92 15.87
CA ILE A 178 -10.33 13.27 17.22
C ILE A 178 -9.35 12.20 17.73
N VAL A 179 -9.64 10.91 17.54
CA VAL A 179 -8.74 9.82 17.94
C VAL A 179 -7.41 9.91 17.20
N ILE A 180 -7.43 10.19 15.90
CA ILE A 180 -6.22 10.36 15.10
C ILE A 180 -5.40 11.58 15.57
N LEU A 181 -6.06 12.70 15.87
CA LEU A 181 -5.40 13.91 16.35
C LEU A 181 -4.80 13.71 17.76
N GLN A 182 -5.43 12.93 18.63
CA GLN A 182 -4.90 12.59 19.97
C GLN A 182 -3.66 11.68 19.93
N GLN A 183 -3.46 10.91 18.84
CA GLN A 183 -2.28 10.07 18.65
C GLN A 183 -1.06 10.84 18.15
N ILE A 184 -1.24 12.11 17.73
CA ILE A 184 -0.18 12.98 17.25
C ILE A 184 0.27 13.87 18.42
N ASP A 185 1.32 13.45 19.12
CA ASP A 185 1.87 14.16 20.29
C ASP A 185 2.57 15.47 19.86
N SER A 186 1.80 16.55 19.79
CA SER A 186 2.32 17.90 19.57
C SER A 186 1.43 18.92 20.28
N LYS A 187 2.05 19.64 21.22
CA LYS A 187 1.44 20.70 22.04
C LYS A 187 0.60 21.73 21.26
N LEU A 188 0.86 21.93 19.96
CA LEU A 188 0.10 22.84 19.11
C LEU A 188 -1.32 22.34 18.77
N PHE A 189 -1.56 21.02 18.82
CA PHE A 189 -2.83 20.42 18.44
C PHE A 189 -3.85 20.33 19.58
N PHE A 190 -3.41 20.42 20.84
CA PHE A 190 -4.32 20.35 22.00
C PHE A 190 -5.31 21.52 22.05
N GLU A 191 -4.92 22.72 21.60
CA GLU A 191 -5.82 23.87 21.56
C GLU A 191 -6.87 23.75 20.44
N GLU A 192 -6.50 23.21 19.26
CA GLU A 192 -7.45 22.95 18.17
C GLU A 192 -8.38 21.77 18.51
N ILE A 193 -7.86 20.70 19.11
CA ILE A 193 -8.68 19.57 19.60
C ILE A 193 -9.66 20.07 20.67
N ALA A 194 -9.21 20.88 21.64
CA ALA A 194 -10.09 21.44 22.67
C ALA A 194 -11.20 22.33 22.07
N ASN A 195 -10.87 23.16 21.08
CA ASN A 195 -11.86 23.98 20.36
C ASN A 195 -12.90 23.13 19.60
N ILE A 196 -12.48 22.02 19.01
CA ILE A 196 -13.38 21.09 18.30
C ILE A 196 -14.26 20.33 19.32
N GLN A 197 -13.69 19.87 20.44
CA GLN A 197 -14.43 19.21 21.51
C GLN A 197 -15.51 20.10 22.12
N GLU A 198 -15.21 21.39 22.34
CA GLU A 198 -16.19 22.35 22.84
C GLU A 198 -17.37 22.54 21.85
N LYS A 199 -17.09 22.58 20.55
CA LYS A 199 -18.12 22.71 19.51
C LYS A 199 -19.02 21.48 19.45
N VAL A 200 -18.46 20.27 19.55
CA VAL A 200 -19.25 19.02 19.59
C VAL A 200 -20.17 19.00 20.81
N SER A 201 -19.67 19.35 22.00
CA SER A 201 -20.48 19.36 23.23
C SER A 201 -21.65 20.36 23.19
N LYS A 202 -21.50 21.48 22.47
CA LYS A 202 -22.59 22.44 22.25
C LYS A 202 -23.66 21.88 21.31
N LEU A 203 -23.25 21.13 20.30
CA LEU A 203 -24.16 20.49 19.34
C LEU A 203 -24.93 19.33 19.94
N GLU A 204 -24.34 18.55 20.85
CA GLU A 204 -25.04 17.44 21.54
C GLU A 204 -26.10 17.91 22.56
N LYS A 205 -26.04 19.18 22.97
CA LYS A 205 -27.00 19.79 23.91
C LYS A 205 -28.14 20.54 23.24
N GLN A 206 -28.05 20.74 21.92
CA GLN A 206 -29.09 21.35 21.09
C GLN A 206 -29.97 20.25 20.49
#